data_AF-A0A1M7AN13-F1
#
_entry.id   AF-A0A1M7AN13-F1
#
_cell.length_a   1.000
_cell.length_b   1.000
_cell.length_c   1.000
_cell.angle_alpha   90.00
_cell.angle_beta   90.00
_cell.angle_gamma   90.00
#
_symmetry.space_group_name_H-M   'P 1'
#
loop_
_entity.id
_entity.type
_entity.pdbx_description
1 polymer ?
#
loop_
_entity_poly.entity_id
_entity_poly.type
_entity_poly.pdbx_seq_one_letter_code
_entity_poly.pdbx_strand_id
1 'polypeptide(L)'
;MRREYLMIYEISDGAVLYFVSFAVCENLSIFATMNTSDQSLFPMDSAFKRRFDWEYVPIDYAHLNAGFDIEVGGKKYKWLDFLKAVNANVYKVTRSEDKQMGEFFIKHSVDYKEFRSKVLFYLWDSVYKDEEGNDAAEKVFHFRLEGEDDKTLTFQTLFEGDDETQRTRIATIMSNLGVVDQNAAPAEDPNPA
;
A
#
# COMPACT_ATOMS: atom_id res chain seq x y z
N MET A 1 -38.35 4.78 -22.82
CA MET A 1 -37.88 5.67 -23.92
C MET A 1 -38.23 7.11 -23.52
N ARG A 2 -37.32 7.82 -22.84
CA ARG A 2 -37.52 9.27 -22.57
C ARG A 2 -37.30 10.00 -23.88
N ARG A 3 -38.34 10.65 -24.39
CA ARG A 3 -38.24 11.54 -25.55
C ARG A 3 -37.58 12.83 -25.08
N GLU A 4 -36.47 13.22 -25.70
CA GLU A 4 -35.94 14.58 -25.59
C GLU A 4 -36.96 15.53 -26.22
N TYR A 5 -37.51 16.45 -25.43
CA TYR A 5 -38.35 17.52 -25.95
C TYR A 5 -37.47 18.74 -26.14
N LEU A 6 -37.15 19.06 -27.40
CA LEU A 6 -36.64 20.39 -27.75
C LEU A 6 -37.83 21.36 -27.60
N MET A 7 -37.80 22.19 -26.56
CA MET A 7 -38.81 23.21 -26.36
C MET A 7 -38.31 24.51 -26.99
N ILE A 8 -38.99 24.96 -28.05
CA ILE A 8 -38.69 26.19 -28.78
C ILE A 8 -39.70 27.25 -28.35
N TYR A 9 -39.21 28.40 -27.86
CA TYR A 9 -40.04 29.55 -27.56
C TYR A 9 -39.58 30.75 -28.41
N GLU A 10 -40.54 31.41 -29.06
CA GLU A 10 -40.30 32.67 -29.76
C GLU A 10 -40.58 33.83 -28.80
N ILE A 11 -39.63 34.76 -28.69
CA ILE A 11 -39.75 35.95 -27.85
C ILE A 11 -39.97 37.15 -28.78
N SER A 12 -40.65 38.20 -28.29
CA SER A 12 -40.83 39.46 -29.02
C SER A 12 -39.49 39.97 -29.58
N ASP A 13 -39.51 40.51 -30.81
CA ASP A 13 -38.35 40.84 -31.68
C ASP A 13 -37.68 39.67 -32.43
N GLY A 14 -38.36 38.53 -32.60
CA GLY A 14 -37.90 37.46 -33.50
C GLY A 14 -36.71 36.65 -32.96
N ALA A 15 -36.40 36.80 -31.67
CA ALA A 15 -35.42 35.98 -30.99
C ALA A 15 -36.04 34.63 -30.62
N VAL A 16 -35.38 33.54 -31.03
CA VAL A 16 -35.80 32.17 -30.74
C VAL A 16 -34.91 31.58 -29.65
N LEU A 17 -35.51 31.13 -28.54
CA LEU A 17 -34.80 30.45 -27.46
C LEU A 17 -34.96 28.93 -27.59
N TYR A 18 -33.82 28.24 -27.64
CA TYR A 18 -33.75 26.78 -27.67
C TYR A 18 -33.41 26.26 -26.27
N PHE A 19 -34.31 25.50 -25.68
CA PHE A 19 -34.03 24.78 -24.44
C PHE A 19 -33.74 23.31 -24.74
N VAL A 20 -32.53 22.88 -24.43
CA VAL A 20 -32.16 21.47 -24.43
C VAL A 20 -32.20 20.99 -22.99
N SER A 21 -33.01 19.97 -22.72
CA SER A 21 -33.07 19.31 -21.42
C SER A 21 -32.19 18.06 -21.45
N PHE A 22 -31.28 17.94 -20.48
CA PHE A 22 -30.49 16.74 -20.26
C PHE A 22 -30.94 16.06 -18.97
N ALA A 23 -31.13 14.75 -19.03
CA ALA A 23 -31.44 13.92 -17.86
C ALA A 23 -30.62 12.64 -17.91
N VAL A 24 -30.17 12.18 -16.74
CA VAL A 24 -29.54 10.87 -16.62
C VAL A 24 -30.60 9.78 -16.78
N CYS A 25 -30.32 8.81 -17.66
CA CYS A 25 -31.20 7.67 -17.91
C CYS A 25 -31.08 6.63 -16.79
N GLU A 26 -32.19 5.95 -16.48
CA GLU A 26 -32.26 4.93 -15.42
C GLU A 26 -31.39 3.69 -15.68
N ASN A 27 -31.03 3.43 -16.94
CA ASN A 27 -30.17 2.33 -17.34
C ASN A 27 -28.68 2.70 -17.42
N LEU A 28 -28.29 3.89 -16.95
CA LEU A 28 -26.88 4.26 -16.80
C LEU A 28 -26.38 3.91 -15.41
N SER A 29 -25.32 3.12 -15.32
CA SER A 29 -24.61 2.82 -14.08
C SER A 29 -23.18 3.34 -14.15
N ILE A 30 -22.72 3.97 -13.08
CA ILE A 30 -21.36 4.51 -12.95
C ILE A 30 -20.65 3.71 -11.86
N PHE A 31 -19.56 3.04 -12.23
CA PHE A 31 -18.66 2.37 -11.30
C PHE A 31 -17.35 3.13 -11.30
N ALA A 32 -16.84 3.43 -10.12
CA ALA A 32 -15.58 4.13 -9.93
C ALA A 32 -14.80 3.49 -8.79
N THR A 33 -13.48 3.52 -8.89
CA THR A 33 -12.57 3.16 -7.80
C THR A 33 -11.92 4.42 -7.28
N MET A 34 -11.54 4.39 -6.01
CA MET A 34 -11.00 5.55 -5.35
C MET A 34 -9.93 5.12 -4.36
N ASN A 35 -8.77 5.75 -4.45
CA ASN A 35 -7.73 5.60 -3.45
C ASN A 35 -8.03 6.54 -2.27
N THR A 36 -8.31 5.99 -1.10
CA THR A 36 -8.64 6.79 0.09
C THR A 36 -7.42 7.49 0.70
N SER A 37 -6.21 7.03 0.36
CA SER A 37 -4.96 7.57 0.88
C SER A 37 -4.53 8.90 0.25
N ASP A 38 -5.13 9.29 -0.88
CA ASP A 38 -4.74 10.50 -1.58
C ASP A 38 -5.26 11.78 -0.89
N GLN A 39 -4.35 12.70 -0.59
CA GLN A 39 -4.71 13.97 0.08
C GLN A 39 -5.65 14.85 -0.74
N SER A 40 -5.65 14.68 -2.07
CA SER A 40 -6.56 15.37 -3.00
C SER A 40 -8.03 15.05 -2.74
N LEU A 41 -8.30 14.03 -1.95
CA LEU A 41 -9.64 13.52 -1.67
C LEU A 41 -10.28 14.11 -0.41
N PHE A 42 -9.47 14.72 0.46
CA PHE A 42 -9.97 15.40 1.66
C PHE A 42 -10.98 16.52 1.38
N PRO A 43 -10.82 17.38 0.34
CA PRO A 43 -11.82 18.41 0.02
C PRO A 43 -13.05 17.89 -0.74
N MET A 44 -13.31 16.59 -0.80
CA MET A 44 -14.44 16.07 -1.56
C MET A 44 -15.80 16.45 -0.96
N ASP A 45 -16.64 17.03 -1.80
CA ASP A 45 -17.94 17.58 -1.43
C ASP A 45 -18.91 16.52 -0.87
N SER A 46 -19.67 16.93 0.14
CA SER A 46 -20.60 16.02 0.83
C SER A 46 -21.81 15.61 -0.01
N ALA A 47 -22.25 16.41 -0.98
CA ALA A 47 -23.33 16.04 -1.89
C ALA A 47 -22.87 14.98 -2.89
N PHE A 48 -21.61 15.04 -3.35
CA PHE A 48 -21.01 13.98 -4.16
C PHE A 48 -20.92 12.66 -3.39
N LYS A 49 -20.40 12.69 -2.15
CA LYS A 49 -20.28 11.51 -1.27
C LYS A 49 -21.60 10.76 -1.09
N ARG A 50 -22.72 11.47 -0.98
CA ARG A 50 -24.06 10.87 -0.79
C ARG A 50 -24.70 10.31 -2.06
N ARG A 51 -24.05 10.42 -3.23
CA ARG A 51 -24.59 9.99 -4.55
C ARG A 51 -23.99 8.69 -5.04
N PHE A 52 -22.93 8.24 -4.37
CA PHE A 52 -22.30 6.96 -4.59
C PHE A 52 -22.61 6.03 -3.41
N ASP A 53 -22.90 4.78 -3.73
CA ASP A 53 -22.86 3.70 -2.77
C ASP A 53 -21.40 3.26 -2.60
N TRP A 54 -20.93 3.20 -1.36
CA TRP A 54 -19.53 2.93 -1.04
C TRP A 54 -19.33 1.46 -0.66
N GLU A 55 -18.37 0.82 -1.30
CA GLU A 55 -17.87 -0.51 -0.94
C GLU A 55 -16.39 -0.39 -0.57
N TYR A 56 -16.05 -0.82 0.64
CA TYR A 56 -14.66 -0.89 1.07
C TYR A 56 -14.03 -2.18 0.57
N VAL A 57 -12.90 -2.07 -0.13
CA VAL A 57 -12.13 -3.20 -0.63
C VAL A 57 -10.91 -3.40 0.27
N PRO A 58 -10.89 -4.42 1.16
CA PRO A 58 -9.76 -4.69 2.02
C PRO A 58 -8.58 -5.29 1.26
N ILE A 59 -7.38 -5.17 1.84
CA ILE A 59 -6.17 -5.83 1.35
C ILE A 59 -6.32 -7.35 1.50
N ASP A 60 -6.11 -8.10 0.41
CA ASP A 60 -6.21 -9.56 0.41
C ASP A 60 -4.84 -10.23 0.57
N TYR A 61 -4.54 -10.65 1.80
CA TYR A 61 -3.31 -11.38 2.14
C TYR A 61 -3.29 -12.86 1.71
N ALA A 62 -4.36 -13.35 1.08
CA ALA A 62 -4.46 -14.71 0.55
C ALA A 62 -4.66 -14.72 -0.98
N HIS A 63 -4.46 -13.57 -1.65
CA HIS A 63 -4.74 -13.42 -3.06
C HIS A 63 -3.83 -14.32 -3.93
N LEU A 64 -4.42 -15.27 -4.65
CA LEU A 64 -3.68 -16.29 -5.41
C LEU A 64 -2.72 -15.71 -6.47
N ASN A 65 -3.11 -14.62 -7.14
CA ASN A 65 -2.28 -13.96 -8.16
C ASN A 65 -1.16 -13.07 -7.57
N ALA A 66 -1.11 -12.90 -6.24
CA ALA A 66 -0.09 -12.12 -5.56
C ALA A 66 0.92 -13.02 -4.80
N GLY A 67 1.01 -14.30 -5.18
CA GLY A 67 1.95 -15.29 -4.64
C GLY A 67 3.40 -15.07 -5.09
N PHE A 68 3.93 -13.87 -4.85
CA PHE A 68 5.30 -13.50 -5.17
C PHE A 68 6.26 -13.81 -4.01
N ASP A 69 7.54 -13.80 -4.33
CA ASP A 69 8.62 -14.04 -3.36
C ASP A 69 9.59 -12.86 -3.29
N ILE A 70 10.22 -12.72 -2.13
CA ILE A 70 11.34 -11.80 -1.90
C ILE A 70 12.59 -12.65 -1.66
N GLU A 71 13.61 -12.46 -2.50
CA GLU A 71 14.88 -13.19 -2.39
C GLU A 71 15.98 -12.31 -1.78
N VAL A 72 16.56 -12.78 -0.67
CA VAL A 72 17.61 -12.05 0.06
C VAL A 72 18.74 -13.01 0.43
N GLY A 73 19.84 -13.00 -0.33
CA GLY A 73 21.04 -13.76 0.00
C GLY A 73 20.83 -15.27 0.14
N GLY A 74 20.04 -15.88 -0.75
CA GLY A 74 19.70 -17.29 -0.71
C GLY A 74 18.55 -17.66 0.23
N LYS A 75 18.07 -16.70 1.04
CA LYS A 75 16.80 -16.82 1.79
C LYS A 75 15.63 -16.39 0.92
N LYS A 76 14.47 -17.00 1.14
CA LYS A 76 13.28 -16.75 0.34
C LYS A 76 12.06 -16.51 1.23
N TYR A 77 11.42 -15.36 1.09
CA TYR A 77 10.27 -14.97 1.91
C TYR A 77 9.02 -14.83 1.05
N LYS A 78 7.86 -15.25 1.56
CA LYS A 78 6.58 -14.98 0.86
C LYS A 78 6.25 -13.50 0.95
N TRP A 79 5.91 -12.90 -0.19
CA TRP A 79 5.49 -11.50 -0.25
C TRP A 79 4.30 -11.22 0.68
N LEU A 80 3.26 -12.05 0.62
CA LEU A 80 2.03 -11.82 1.39
C LEU A 80 2.24 -11.96 2.92
N ASP A 81 3.18 -12.82 3.35
CA ASP A 81 3.54 -12.94 4.77
C ASP A 81 4.28 -11.69 5.25
N PHE A 82 5.24 -11.20 4.46
CA PHE A 82 5.90 -9.91 4.72
C PHE A 82 4.88 -8.77 4.74
N LEU A 83 4.01 -8.70 3.74
CA LEU A 83 3.01 -7.65 3.58
C LEU A 83 2.07 -7.58 4.80
N LYS A 84 1.61 -8.74 5.29
CA LYS A 84 0.77 -8.84 6.48
C LYS A 84 1.50 -8.36 7.73
N ALA A 85 2.75 -8.80 7.92
CA ALA A 85 3.55 -8.41 9.08
C ALA A 85 3.86 -6.90 9.07
N VAL A 86 4.27 -6.35 7.92
CA VAL A 86 4.64 -4.95 7.80
C VAL A 86 3.42 -4.03 7.88
N ASN A 87 2.29 -4.36 7.26
CA ASN A 87 1.07 -3.54 7.34
C ASN A 87 0.52 -3.48 8.78
N ALA A 88 0.63 -4.58 9.54
CA ALA A 88 0.30 -4.56 10.97
C ALA A 88 1.24 -3.65 11.77
N ASN A 89 2.52 -3.54 11.38
CA ASN A 89 3.47 -2.60 11.97
C ASN A 89 3.16 -1.14 11.58
N VAL A 90 2.95 -0.87 10.29
CA VAL A 90 2.58 0.45 9.75
C VAL A 90 1.37 1.02 10.49
N TYR A 91 0.34 0.20 10.74
CA TYR A 91 -0.84 0.64 11.48
C TYR A 91 -0.54 0.95 12.96
N LYS A 92 0.37 0.20 13.60
CA LYS A 92 0.78 0.49 14.99
C LYS A 92 1.52 1.82 15.10
N VAL A 93 2.37 2.12 14.12
CA VAL A 93 3.15 3.36 14.06
C VAL A 93 2.24 4.55 13.75
N THR A 94 1.48 4.47 12.67
CA THR A 94 0.80 5.65 12.09
C THR A 94 -0.67 5.79 12.44
N ARG A 95 -1.31 4.71 12.92
CA ARG A 95 -2.78 4.59 13.10
C ARG A 95 -3.59 4.89 11.84
N SER A 96 -2.96 4.74 10.67
CA SER A 96 -3.55 5.04 9.37
C SER A 96 -3.50 3.81 8.47
N GLU A 97 -4.67 3.33 8.05
CA GLU A 97 -4.79 2.26 7.05
C GLU A 97 -4.33 2.73 5.66
N ASP A 98 -4.48 4.01 5.37
CA ASP A 98 -4.10 4.63 4.10
C ASP A 98 -2.61 4.51 3.76
N LYS A 99 -1.75 4.26 4.77
CA LYS A 99 -0.31 4.05 4.58
C LYS A 99 0.07 2.58 4.36
N GLN A 100 -0.89 1.66 4.42
CA GLN A 100 -0.66 0.24 4.18
C GLN A 100 -0.51 -0.05 2.68
N MET A 101 0.31 -1.04 2.36
CA MET A 101 0.52 -1.46 0.98
C MET A 101 -0.47 -2.55 0.58
N GLY A 102 -1.03 -2.46 -0.62
CA GLY A 102 -1.86 -3.52 -1.21
C GLY A 102 -1.05 -4.71 -1.72
N GLU A 103 -1.73 -5.82 -1.96
CA GLU A 103 -1.13 -7.10 -2.39
C GLU A 103 -0.37 -7.02 -3.72
N PHE A 104 -0.70 -6.06 -4.59
CA PHE A 104 -0.04 -5.82 -5.87
C PHE A 104 0.98 -4.67 -5.87
N PHE A 105 1.47 -4.24 -4.70
CA PHE A 105 2.54 -3.23 -4.61
C PHE A 105 3.81 -3.68 -5.37
N ILE A 106 4.09 -4.99 -5.34
CA ILE A 106 4.96 -5.66 -6.31
C ILE A 106 4.14 -6.49 -7.28
N LYS A 107 4.67 -6.73 -8.49
CA LYS A 107 3.96 -7.40 -9.59
C LYS A 107 4.64 -8.70 -10.05
N HIS A 108 5.75 -9.04 -9.41
CA HIS A 108 6.60 -10.19 -9.68
C HIS A 108 7.48 -10.44 -8.45
N SER A 109 8.12 -11.60 -8.37
CA SER A 109 9.10 -11.88 -7.32
C SER A 109 10.33 -10.98 -7.47
N VAL A 110 10.79 -10.40 -6.38
CA VAL A 110 11.83 -9.36 -6.38
C VAL A 110 13.10 -9.85 -5.69
N ASP A 111 14.25 -9.39 -6.18
CA ASP A 111 15.52 -9.56 -5.48
C ASP A 111 15.67 -8.50 -4.36
N TYR A 112 16.73 -8.64 -3.57
CA TYR A 112 16.99 -7.72 -2.46
C TYR A 112 17.20 -6.26 -2.92
N LYS A 113 17.68 -6.03 -4.16
CA LYS A 113 17.94 -4.68 -4.69
C LYS A 113 16.64 -3.97 -5.05
N GLU A 114 15.76 -4.64 -5.79
CA GLU A 114 14.44 -4.11 -6.14
C GLU A 114 13.57 -3.97 -4.88
N PHE A 115 13.58 -4.98 -4.00
CA PHE A 115 12.87 -4.92 -2.72
C PHE A 115 13.31 -3.70 -1.88
N ARG A 116 14.62 -3.49 -1.72
CA ARG A 116 15.15 -2.31 -1.02
C ARG A 116 14.70 -1.01 -1.69
N SER A 117 14.91 -0.89 -2.99
CA SER A 117 14.77 0.40 -3.69
C SER A 117 13.31 0.79 -3.90
N LYS A 118 12.39 -0.16 -3.88
CA LYS A 118 10.96 0.07 -4.08
C LYS A 118 10.16 -0.01 -2.78
N VAL A 119 10.23 -1.15 -2.08
CA VAL A 119 9.41 -1.43 -0.90
C VAL A 119 9.97 -0.74 0.34
N LEU A 120 11.25 -0.96 0.66
CA LEU A 120 11.86 -0.34 1.84
C LEU A 120 11.98 1.18 1.69
N PHE A 121 12.16 1.68 0.47
CA PHE A 121 12.14 3.12 0.20
C PHE A 121 10.78 3.75 0.50
N TYR A 122 9.68 3.15 0.02
CA TYR A 122 8.33 3.63 0.33
C TYR A 122 8.07 3.64 1.84
N LEU A 123 8.40 2.53 2.51
CA LEU A 123 8.23 2.41 3.95
C LEU A 123 9.02 3.49 4.69
N TRP A 124 10.27 3.73 4.32
CA TRP A 124 11.05 4.82 4.91
C TRP A 124 10.39 6.18 4.67
N ASP A 125 10.17 6.56 3.40
CA ASP A 125 9.75 7.91 3.06
C ASP A 125 8.31 8.25 3.51
N SER A 126 7.38 7.30 3.40
CA SER A 126 5.96 7.53 3.66
C SER A 126 5.55 7.16 5.09
N VAL A 127 6.28 6.25 5.75
CA VAL A 127 5.89 5.71 7.06
C VAL A 127 6.90 6.07 8.14
N TYR A 128 8.17 5.68 8.02
CA TYR A 128 9.08 5.62 9.18
C TYR A 128 10.07 6.78 9.33
N LYS A 129 10.24 7.66 8.33
CA LYS A 129 11.27 8.72 8.36
C LYS A 129 11.17 9.68 9.56
N ASP A 130 9.96 9.92 10.05
CA ASP A 130 9.68 10.88 11.14
C ASP A 130 9.24 10.16 12.44
N GLU A 131 9.45 8.85 12.54
CA GLU A 131 8.93 7.99 13.62
C GLU A 131 10.03 7.48 14.56
N GLU A 132 11.12 8.24 14.71
CA GLU A 132 12.20 7.91 15.64
C GLU A 132 11.70 7.88 17.10
N GLY A 133 12.12 6.87 17.86
CA GLY A 133 11.66 6.64 19.24
C GLY A 133 10.34 5.88 19.37
N ASN A 134 9.76 5.39 18.26
CA ASN A 134 8.61 4.49 18.27
C ASN A 134 9.04 3.02 18.26
N ASP A 135 8.73 2.27 19.32
CA ASP A 135 9.07 0.84 19.47
C ASP A 135 8.66 -0.04 18.27
N ALA A 136 7.58 0.30 17.58
CA ALA A 136 7.15 -0.43 16.39
C ALA A 136 8.00 -0.07 15.17
N ALA A 137 8.39 1.20 15.02
CA ALA A 137 9.29 1.66 13.97
C ALA A 137 10.66 1.00 14.09
N GLU A 138 11.15 0.83 15.34
CA GLU A 138 12.41 0.13 15.68
C GLU A 138 12.49 -1.32 15.19
N LYS A 139 11.41 -1.92 14.68
CA LYS A 139 11.46 -3.24 14.04
C LYS A 139 11.89 -3.19 12.58
N VAL A 140 11.69 -2.06 11.91
CA VAL A 140 11.90 -1.92 10.46
C VAL A 140 13.02 -0.93 10.17
N PHE A 141 13.05 0.20 10.87
CA PHE A 141 14.09 1.23 10.81
C PHE A 141 14.45 1.66 12.22
N HIS A 142 15.48 2.48 12.41
CA HIS A 142 15.88 3.06 13.69
C HIS A 142 16.39 2.08 14.77
N PHE A 143 16.53 0.78 14.48
CA PHE A 143 17.26 -0.12 15.39
C PHE A 143 18.78 -0.02 15.23
N ARG A 144 19.50 -0.32 16.30
CA ARG A 144 20.98 -0.35 16.31
C ARG A 144 21.51 -1.52 15.50
N LEU A 145 22.52 -1.25 14.68
CA LEU A 145 23.26 -2.29 13.96
C LEU A 145 24.20 -3.00 14.93
N GLU A 146 24.15 -4.34 14.95
CA GLU A 146 25.08 -5.13 15.76
C GLU A 146 26.53 -4.90 15.31
N GLY A 147 27.42 -4.60 16.26
CA GLY A 147 28.84 -4.37 16.01
C GLY A 147 29.22 -2.95 15.58
N GLU A 148 28.26 -2.04 15.44
CA GLU A 148 28.49 -0.61 15.17
C GLU A 148 27.77 0.22 16.24
N ASP A 149 28.43 0.48 17.38
CA ASP A 149 27.83 1.06 18.61
C ASP A 149 27.17 2.44 18.45
N ASP A 150 27.23 3.07 17.27
CA ASP A 150 26.65 4.40 17.00
C ASP A 150 25.91 4.49 15.66
N LYS A 151 25.59 3.36 15.01
CA LYS A 151 24.81 3.37 13.77
C LYS A 151 23.42 2.77 13.93
N THR A 152 22.42 3.58 13.64
CA THR A 152 21.03 3.18 13.48
C THR A 152 20.73 2.77 12.04
N LEU A 153 19.84 1.81 11.86
CA LEU A 153 19.38 1.43 10.53
C LEU A 153 18.45 2.51 9.97
N THR A 154 18.96 3.33 9.06
CA THR A 154 18.16 4.21 8.20
C THR A 154 18.15 3.70 6.77
N PHE A 155 17.31 4.28 5.91
CA PHE A 155 17.33 3.92 4.49
C PHE A 155 18.69 4.14 3.82
N GLN A 156 19.43 5.19 4.18
CA GLN A 156 20.76 5.43 3.64
C GLN A 156 21.73 4.30 4.00
N THR A 157 21.68 3.82 5.25
CA THR A 157 22.55 2.73 5.70
C THR A 157 22.27 1.41 4.97
N LEU A 158 21.08 1.21 4.36
CA LEU A 158 20.81 0.02 3.53
C LEU A 158 21.65 -0.06 2.25
N PHE A 159 22.40 0.98 1.89
CA PHE A 159 23.32 1.02 0.75
C PHE A 159 24.80 1.00 1.15
N GLU A 160 25.10 1.12 2.45
CA GLU A 160 26.49 1.06 2.93
C GLU A 160 26.99 -0.39 2.98
N GLY A 161 28.28 -0.58 2.74
CA GLY A 161 28.92 -1.90 2.74
C GLY A 161 28.74 -2.68 1.44
N ASP A 162 29.21 -3.91 1.44
CA ASP A 162 29.06 -4.84 0.30
C ASP A 162 27.65 -5.44 0.20
N ASP A 163 27.39 -6.16 -0.89
CA ASP A 163 26.11 -6.83 -1.15
C ASP A 163 25.71 -7.78 0.00
N GLU A 164 26.67 -8.42 0.66
CA GLU A 164 26.42 -9.34 1.78
C GLU A 164 25.93 -8.59 3.02
N THR A 165 26.57 -7.48 3.37
CA THR A 165 26.16 -6.59 4.47
C THR A 165 24.74 -6.07 4.24
N GLN A 166 24.45 -5.61 3.01
CA GLN A 166 23.13 -5.09 2.65
C GLN A 166 22.03 -6.16 2.78
N ARG A 167 22.31 -7.40 2.32
CA ARG A 167 21.40 -8.54 2.46
C ARG A 167 21.17 -8.91 3.92
N THR A 168 22.23 -8.90 4.74
CA THR A 168 22.12 -9.18 6.18
C THR A 168 21.21 -8.17 6.87
N ARG A 169 21.37 -6.86 6.59
CA ARG A 169 20.49 -5.82 7.13
C ARG A 169 19.02 -6.04 6.75
N ILE A 170 18.74 -6.40 5.49
CA ILE A 170 17.37 -6.71 5.05
C ILE A 170 16.85 -7.98 5.74
N ALA A 171 17.67 -9.02 5.89
CA ALA A 171 17.28 -10.23 6.60
C ALA A 171 16.97 -9.97 8.08
N THR A 172 17.68 -9.04 8.73
CA THR A 172 17.37 -8.59 10.09
C THR A 172 15.99 -7.93 10.16
N ILE A 173 15.63 -7.08 9.19
CA ILE A 173 14.27 -6.50 9.12
C ILE A 173 13.21 -7.61 9.03
N MET A 174 13.43 -8.62 8.18
CA MET A 174 12.50 -9.76 8.05
C MET A 174 12.33 -10.49 9.38
N SER A 175 13.45 -10.75 10.08
CA SER A 175 13.45 -11.41 11.39
C SER A 175 12.73 -10.59 12.46
N ASN A 176 12.97 -9.28 12.52
CA ASN A 176 12.31 -8.37 13.48
C ASN A 176 10.80 -8.28 13.27
N LEU A 177 10.36 -8.40 12.02
CA LEU A 177 8.94 -8.50 11.65
C LEU A 177 8.35 -9.91 11.88
N GLY A 178 9.18 -10.91 12.17
CA GLY A 178 8.75 -12.30 12.36
C GLY A 178 8.39 -13.02 11.05
N VAL A 179 8.95 -12.58 9.92
CA VAL A 179 8.71 -13.18 8.61
C VAL A 179 9.65 -14.38 8.43
N VAL A 180 9.06 -15.55 8.17
CA VAL A 180 9.81 -16.82 8.11
C VAL A 180 10.44 -17.02 6.73
N ASP A 181 11.69 -17.47 6.72
CA ASP A 181 12.37 -17.94 5.52
C ASP A 181 11.83 -19.31 5.10
N GLN A 182 11.32 -19.41 3.88
CA GLN A 182 10.79 -20.64 3.30
C GLN A 182 11.85 -21.74 3.17
N ASN A 183 13.13 -21.36 3.07
CA ASN A 183 14.24 -22.30 2.93
C ASN A 183 14.74 -22.82 4.30
N ALA A 184 14.29 -22.23 5.41
CA ALA A 184 14.60 -22.74 6.73
C ALA A 184 13.85 -24.06 6.96
N ALA A 185 14.53 -25.04 7.56
CA ALA A 185 13.87 -26.28 7.96
C ALA A 185 12.65 -25.95 8.84
N PRO A 186 11.51 -26.65 8.68
CA PRO A 186 10.36 -26.44 9.56
C PRO A 186 10.83 -26.59 11.00
N ALA A 187 10.49 -25.59 11.84
CA ALA A 187 10.82 -25.64 13.26
C ALA A 187 10.34 -26.99 13.82
N GLU A 188 11.26 -27.77 14.39
CA GLU A 188 10.91 -29.02 15.07
C GLU A 188 9.81 -28.70 16.09
N ASP A 189 8.71 -29.44 16.00
CA ASP A 189 7.62 -29.37 16.96
C ASP A 189 8.20 -29.61 18.37
N PRO A 190 8.15 -28.64 19.29
CA PRO A 190 8.74 -28.79 20.62
C PRO A 190 8.00 -29.81 21.48
N ASN A 191 6.96 -30.48 20.98
CA ASN A 191 6.25 -31.49 21.73
C ASN A 191 5.74 -32.65 20.85
N PRO A 192 6.57 -33.68 20.58
CA PRO A 192 6.04 -34.96 20.13
C PRO A 192 5.29 -35.59 21.31
N ALA A 193 3.96 -35.54 21.23
CA ALA A 193 3.07 -36.32 22.10
C ALA A 193 3.22 -37.83 21.83
#